data_AF-A0A4R8V067-F1
#
_entry.id   AF-A0A4R8V067-F1
#
_cell.length_a   1.000
_cell.length_b   1.000
_cell.length_c   1.000
_cell.angle_alpha   90.00
_cell.angle_beta   90.00
_cell.angle_gamma   90.00
#
_symmetry.space_group_name_H-M   'P 1'
#
loop_
_entity.id
_entity.type
_entity.pdbx_description
1 polymer ?
#
loop_
_entity_poly.entity_id
_entity_poly.type
_entity_poly.pdbx_seq_one_letter_code
_entity_poly.pdbx_strand_id
1 'polypeptide(L)'
;MNEYLPGLIWLVVLLVVNAFFVGAEFAVISARRSQIEPVPSKRLRRLASVSCDSELEDALASMRRLGAHVATAFDADGTVTGVLFLEDIIEELVGQVEDATSI
;
A
#
# COMPACT_ATOMS: atom_id res chain seq x y z
N MET A 1 43.21 -29.28 -29.45
CA MET A 1 43.12 -28.70 -28.08
C MET A 1 43.35 -27.17 -28.04
N ASN A 2 43.99 -26.55 -29.04
CA ASN A 2 44.26 -25.11 -29.06
C ASN A 2 43.14 -24.24 -29.69
N GLU A 3 42.17 -24.86 -30.38
CA GLU A 3 41.09 -24.18 -31.09
C GLU A 3 39.99 -23.64 -30.15
N TYR A 4 39.82 -24.25 -28.98
CA TYR A 4 38.83 -23.85 -27.97
C TYR A 4 39.38 -22.85 -26.93
N LEU A 5 40.71 -22.74 -26.84
CA LEU A 5 41.39 -21.82 -25.93
C LEU A 5 40.97 -20.34 -26.11
N PRO A 6 40.86 -19.78 -27.34
CA PRO A 6 40.36 -18.41 -27.52
C PRO A 6 38.89 -18.26 -27.09
N GLY A 7 38.07 -19.28 -27.29
CA GLY A 7 36.67 -19.28 -26.85
C GLY A 7 36.53 -19.27 -25.33
N LEU A 8 37.36 -20.06 -24.63
CA LEU A 8 37.38 -20.08 -23.17
C LEU A 8 37.87 -18.75 -22.59
N ILE A 9 38.90 -18.15 -23.21
CA ILE A 9 39.39 -16.83 -22.82
C ILE A 9 38.27 -15.79 -22.99
N TRP A 10 37.58 -15.80 -24.12
CA TRP A 10 36.46 -14.89 -24.37
C TRP A 10 35.31 -15.09 -23.39
N LEU A 11 34.97 -16.34 -23.05
CA LEU A 11 33.96 -16.66 -22.05
C LEU A 11 34.33 -16.09 -20.68
N VAL A 12 35.58 -16.27 -20.23
CA VAL A 12 36.05 -15.73 -18.95
C VAL A 12 36.03 -14.21 -18.96
N VAL A 13 36.47 -13.57 -20.04
CA VAL A 13 36.42 -12.11 -20.20
C VAL A 13 34.98 -11.60 -20.12
N LEU A 14 34.06 -12.20 -20.87
CA LEU A 14 32.66 -11.83 -20.84
C LEU A 14 32.03 -12.02 -19.45
N LEU A 15 32.37 -13.09 -18.75
CA LEU A 15 31.86 -13.37 -17.41
C LEU A 15 32.33 -12.31 -16.41
N VAL A 16 33.61 -11.93 -16.46
CA VAL A 16 34.18 -10.89 -15.59
C VAL A 16 33.54 -9.52 -15.86
N VAL A 17 33.39 -9.13 -17.13
CA VAL A 17 32.79 -7.85 -17.50
C VAL A 17 31.32 -7.78 -17.10
N ASN A 18 30.55 -8.85 -17.33
CA ASN A 18 29.16 -8.92 -16.90
C ASN A 18 29.03 -8.89 -15.37
N ALA A 19 29.86 -9.66 -14.65
CA ALA A 19 29.84 -9.68 -13.19
C ALA A 19 30.13 -8.29 -12.60
N PHE A 20 31.08 -7.54 -13.19
CA PHE A 20 31.35 -6.16 -12.79
C PHE A 20 30.15 -5.24 -13.01
N PHE A 21 29.52 -5.33 -14.19
CA PHE A 21 28.36 -4.49 -14.53
C PHE A 21 27.18 -4.75 -13.58
N VAL A 22 26.86 -6.02 -13.34
CA VAL A 22 25.83 -6.43 -12.39
C VAL A 22 26.14 -5.89 -10.99
N GLY A 23 27.38 -6.04 -10.52
CA GLY A 23 27.81 -5.49 -9.24
C GLY A 23 27.62 -3.97 -9.13
N ALA A 24 27.90 -3.23 -10.20
CA ALA A 24 27.71 -1.79 -10.26
C ALA A 24 26.22 -1.39 -10.18
N GLU A 25 25.34 -2.09 -10.89
CA GLU A 25 23.88 -1.88 -10.82
C GLU A 25 23.34 -2.12 -9.41
N PHE A 26 23.72 -3.24 -8.79
CA PHE A 26 23.33 -3.56 -7.41
C PHE A 26 23.83 -2.51 -6.41
N ALA A 27 25.05 -1.98 -6.59
CA ALA A 27 25.58 -0.91 -5.75
C ALA A 27 24.76 0.38 -5.86
N VAL A 28 24.36 0.76 -7.08
CA VAL A 28 23.53 1.95 -7.34
C VAL A 28 22.13 1.80 -6.71
N ILE A 29 21.52 0.63 -6.83
CA ILE A 29 20.19 0.37 -6.25
C ILE A 29 20.26 0.36 -4.71
N SER A 30 21.30 -0.24 -4.12
CA SER A 30 21.49 -0.28 -2.66
C SER A 30 21.71 1.11 -2.05
N ALA A 31 22.32 2.04 -2.77
CA ALA A 31 22.52 3.41 -2.32
C ALA A 31 21.21 4.21 -2.25
N ARG A 32 20.20 3.83 -3.05
CA ARG A 32 18.83 4.36 -2.97
C ARG A 32 17.95 3.55 -2.04
N ARG A 33 18.46 3.18 -0.86
CA ARG A 33 17.58 2.73 0.22
C ARG A 33 16.71 3.93 0.61
N SER A 34 15.49 3.96 0.08
CA SER A 34 14.39 4.80 0.56
C SER A 34 14.30 4.62 2.07
N GLN A 35 14.94 5.50 2.82
CA GLN A 35 14.77 5.55 4.26
C GLN A 35 13.41 6.20 4.47
N ILE A 36 12.43 5.40 4.85
CA ILE A 36 11.17 5.90 5.36
C ILE A 36 11.50 6.57 6.68
N GLU A 37 11.81 7.86 6.64
CA GLU A 37 11.97 8.67 7.84
C GLU A 37 10.66 8.56 8.65
N PRO A 38 10.73 8.26 9.96
CA PRO A 38 9.51 8.14 10.76
C PRO A 38 8.71 9.44 10.67
N VAL A 39 7.42 9.30 10.33
CA VAL A 39 6.52 10.45 10.17
C VAL A 39 6.52 11.23 11.50
N PRO A 40 6.82 12.54 11.48
CA PRO A 40 6.81 13.34 12.71
C PRO A 40 5.45 13.26 13.39
N SER A 41 5.43 13.07 14.71
CA SER A 41 4.19 12.93 15.48
C SER A 41 3.21 14.09 15.30
N LYS A 42 3.72 15.30 15.04
CA LYS A 42 2.92 16.50 14.72
C LYS A 42 2.12 16.38 13.41
N ARG A 43 2.48 15.46 12.52
CA ARG A 43 1.76 15.18 11.26
C ARG A 43 0.73 14.06 11.40
N LEU A 44 0.68 13.36 12.54
CA LEU A 44 -0.35 12.37 12.82
C LEU A 44 -1.63 13.11 13.21
N ARG A 45 -2.71 12.85 12.47
CA ARG A 45 -4.05 13.36 12.79
C ARG A 45 -4.89 12.21 13.35
N ARG A 46 -5.69 12.51 14.37
CA ARG A 46 -6.63 11.54 14.93
C ARG A 46 -7.64 11.13 13.86
N LEU A 47 -7.79 9.83 13.64
CA LEU A 47 -8.85 9.28 12.78
C LEU A 47 -10.22 9.51 13.42
N ALA A 48 -11.25 9.58 12.59
CA ALA A 48 -12.62 9.50 13.08
C ALA A 48 -12.83 8.14 13.77
N SER A 49 -13.75 8.09 14.73
CA SER A 49 -14.07 6.89 15.49
C SER A 49 -15.58 6.73 15.59
N VAL A 50 -16.07 5.53 15.36
CA VAL A 50 -17.49 5.17 15.35
C VAL A 50 -17.68 3.91 16.20
N SER A 51 -18.75 3.88 17.00
CA SER A 51 -19.08 2.70 17.81
C SER A 51 -19.52 1.54 16.90
N CYS A 52 -19.18 0.29 17.22
CA CYS A 52 -19.70 -0.87 16.49
C CYS A 52 -21.21 -1.05 16.68
N ASP A 53 -21.79 -0.45 17.73
CA ASP A 53 -23.22 -0.51 18.01
C ASP A 53 -24.03 0.61 17.35
N SER A 54 -23.39 1.53 16.61
CA SER A 54 -24.12 2.61 15.93
C SER A 54 -24.80 2.11 14.66
N GLU A 55 -25.98 2.66 14.37
CA GLU A 55 -26.64 2.47 13.08
C GLU A 55 -25.80 3.05 11.94
N LEU A 56 -26.00 2.51 10.74
CA LEU A 56 -25.20 2.82 9.57
C LEU A 56 -25.40 4.28 9.11
N GLU A 57 -26.61 4.80 9.28
CA GLU A 57 -26.99 6.18 9.01
C GLU A 57 -26.30 7.16 9.97
N ASP A 58 -26.17 6.79 11.25
CA ASP A 58 -25.49 7.59 12.26
C ASP A 58 -23.98 7.61 12.01
N ALA A 59 -23.41 6.45 11.65
CA ALA A 59 -22.02 6.33 11.22
C ALA A 59 -21.75 7.22 9.99
N LEU A 60 -22.63 7.14 8.97
CA LEU A 60 -22.57 7.97 7.76
C LEU A 60 -22.63 9.46 8.10
N ALA A 61 -23.59 9.87 8.93
CA ALA A 61 -23.78 11.26 9.31
C ALA A 61 -22.55 11.81 10.07
N SER A 62 -21.99 11.01 10.99
CA SER A 62 -20.78 11.35 11.74
C SER A 62 -19.57 11.51 10.82
N MET A 63 -19.34 10.55 9.91
CA MET A 63 -18.23 10.58 8.96
C MET A 63 -18.34 11.76 7.98
N ARG A 64 -19.54 12.05 7.45
CA ARG A 64 -19.80 13.22 6.59
C ARG A 64 -19.58 14.54 7.32
N ARG A 65 -20.03 14.66 8.58
CA ARG A 65 -19.82 15.86 9.40
C ARG A 65 -18.34 16.14 9.65
N LEU A 66 -17.54 15.09 9.84
CA LEU A 66 -16.10 15.19 10.06
C LEU A 66 -15.28 15.30 8.76
N GLY A 67 -15.92 15.11 7.59
CA GLY A 67 -15.22 15.01 6.31
C GLY A 67 -14.27 13.82 6.24
N ALA A 68 -14.54 12.75 6.99
CA ALA A 68 -13.69 11.58 7.10
C ALA A 68 -14.18 10.47 6.16
N HIS A 69 -13.29 9.93 5.35
CA HIS A 69 -13.57 8.78 4.47
C HIS A 69 -13.22 7.45 5.13
N VAL A 70 -12.43 7.51 6.21
CA VAL A 70 -11.98 6.35 6.97
C VAL A 70 -12.20 6.64 8.45
N ALA A 71 -12.80 5.68 9.15
CA ALA A 71 -13.01 5.74 10.59
C ALA A 71 -12.61 4.42 11.26
N THR A 72 -12.24 4.48 12.53
CA THR A 72 -12.04 3.29 13.36
C THR A 72 -13.36 2.85 13.96
N ALA A 73 -13.63 1.55 13.95
CA ALA A 73 -14.76 0.92 14.65
C ALA A 73 -14.28 0.46 16.02
N PHE A 74 -14.97 0.83 17.10
CA PHE A 74 -14.62 0.41 18.46
C PHE A 74 -15.79 -0.27 19.16
N ASP A 75 -15.49 -1.23 20.05
CA ASP A 75 -16.48 -1.90 20.90
C ASP A 75 -16.80 -1.12 22.18
N ALA A 76 -17.73 -1.64 22.99
CA ALA A 76 -18.11 -1.01 24.27
C ALA A 76 -16.94 -0.85 25.25
N ASP A 77 -15.88 -1.67 25.13
CA ASP A 77 -14.67 -1.59 25.93
C ASP A 77 -13.65 -0.57 25.39
N GLY A 78 -13.96 0.06 24.24
CA GLY A 78 -13.10 1.02 23.56
C GLY A 78 -11.97 0.39 22.74
N THR A 79 -12.02 -0.92 22.54
CA THR A 79 -11.06 -1.64 21.71
C THR A 79 -11.40 -1.45 20.25
N VAL A 80 -10.41 -1.14 19.41
CA VAL A 80 -10.62 -1.01 17.97
C VAL A 80 -10.81 -2.40 17.36
N THR A 81 -12.04 -2.70 16.95
CA THR A 81 -12.42 -3.96 16.31
C THR A 81 -12.13 -3.93 14.81
N GLY A 82 -12.14 -2.75 14.20
CA GLY A 82 -11.92 -2.63 12.76
C GLY A 82 -11.85 -1.20 12.24
N VAL A 83 -12.01 -1.08 10.92
CA VAL A 83 -12.01 0.18 10.19
C VAL A 83 -13.25 0.19 9.29
N LEU A 84 -13.92 1.34 9.21
CA LEU A 84 -15.01 1.60 8.29
C LEU A 84 -14.56 2.55 7.19
N PHE A 85 -15.00 2.25 5.97
CA PHE A 85 -14.87 3.14 4.83
C PHE A 85 -16.22 3.77 4.50
N LEU A 86 -16.20 5.04 4.08
CA LEU A 86 -17.40 5.77 3.74
C LEU A 86 -18.11 5.14 2.53
N GLU A 87 -17.34 4.64 1.55
CA GLU A 87 -17.86 3.95 0.37
C GLU A 87 -18.66 2.70 0.73
N ASP A 88 -18.16 1.85 1.62
CA ASP A 88 -18.84 0.62 2.04
C ASP A 88 -20.17 0.94 2.74
N ILE A 89 -20.18 1.97 3.58
CA ILE A 89 -21.39 2.46 4.26
C ILE A 89 -22.45 2.93 3.24
N ILE A 90 -22.02 3.66 2.21
CA ILE A 90 -22.92 4.14 1.15
C ILE A 90 -23.43 2.97 0.31
N GLU A 91 -22.56 2.02 -0.02
CA GLU A 91 -22.91 0.83 -0.78
C GLU A 91 -23.98 -0.01 -0.05
N GLU A 92 -23.83 -0.24 1.24
CA GLU A 92 -24.79 -0.99 2.04
C GLU A 92 -26.15 -0.24 2.18
N LEU A 93 -26.14 1.09 2.30
CA LEU A 93 -27.37 1.89 2.42
C LEU A 93 -28.11 2.09 1.09
N VAL A 94 -27.38 2.25 -0.01
CA VAL A 94 -27.95 2.61 -1.32
C VAL A 94 -28.11 1.38 -2.22
N GLY A 95 -27.37 0.31 -1.95
CA GLY A 95 -27.22 -0.83 -2.84
C GLY A 95 -26.25 -0.55 -4.00
N GLN A 96 -25.83 -1.60 -4.70
CA GLN A 96 -25.03 -1.42 -5.92
C GLN A 96 -25.90 -0.80 -7.01
N VAL A 97 -25.39 0.27 -7.64
CA VAL A 97 -26.04 0.83 -8.83
C VAL A 97 -25.84 -0.18 -9.96
N GLU A 98 -26.84 -1.01 -10.22
CA GLU A 98 -26.87 -1.83 -11.43
C GLU A 98 -26.93 -0.89 -12.64
N ASP A 99 -25.84 -0.82 -13.40
CA ASP A 99 -25.78 -0.10 -14.65
C ASP A 99 -26.82 -0.70 -15.60
N ALA A 100 -27.88 0.05 -15.90
CA ALA A 100 -28.94 -0.36 -16.83
C ALA A 100 -28.49 -0.35 -18.31
N THR A 101 -27.17 -0.42 -18.55
CA THR A 101 -26.57 -0.49 -19.88
C THR A 101 -26.12 -1.92 -20.18
N SER A 102 -27.07 -2.85 -20.18
CA SER A 102 -26.91 -4.04 -21.03
C SER A 102 -27.32 -3.64 -22.43
N ILE A 103 -26.32 -3.35 -23.24
CA ILE A 103 -26.36 -3.30 -24.71
C ILE A 103 -26.85 -4.64 -25.29
#